data_AF-A0A524DSM4-F1
#
_entry.id   AF-A0A524DSM4-F1
#
_cell.length_a   1.000
_cell.length_b   1.000
_cell.length_c   1.000
_cell.angle_alpha   90.00
_cell.angle_beta   90.00
_cell.angle_gamma   90.00
#
_symmetry.space_group_name_H-M   'P 1'
#
loop_
_entity.id
_entity.type
_entity.pdbx_description
1 polymer ?
#
loop_
_entity_poly.entity_id
_entity_poly.type
_entity_poly.pdbx_seq_one_letter_code
_entity_poly.pdbx_strand_id
1 'polypeptide(L)'
;MLFQAEQTLLFILWLIVATVIVALILYIAVLLIESKTKASDKKFLIILLAFICVLIIPIVLGAINQVLGTIGSLIAFSGSNYLTNLTPIIGFLIILILVKFFIDISWDHAVWISLLTLFLLFLLYTMIPELYNFLGFGL
;
A
#
# COMPACT_ATOMS: atom_id res chain seq x y z
N MET A 1 -25.13 -7.66 8.63
CA MET A 1 -24.87 -8.95 7.95
C MET A 1 -23.38 -9.24 8.04
N LEU A 2 -22.88 -9.49 9.26
CA LEU A 2 -21.47 -9.32 9.63
C LEU A 2 -20.60 -10.59 9.47
N PHE A 3 -21.18 -11.71 9.01
CA PHE A 3 -20.48 -12.99 8.83
C PHE A 3 -21.11 -13.80 7.69
N GLN A 4 -20.79 -13.44 6.45
CA GLN A 4 -20.81 -14.42 5.37
C GLN A 4 -19.49 -15.17 5.45
N ALA A 5 -19.43 -16.23 6.25
CA ALA A 5 -18.19 -16.93 6.65
C ALA A 5 -17.29 -17.32 5.46
N GLU A 6 -17.89 -17.61 4.31
CA GLU A 6 -17.17 -17.92 3.07
C GLU A 6 -16.41 -16.70 2.50
N GLN A 7 -16.99 -15.51 2.56
CA GLN A 7 -16.35 -14.27 2.08
C GLN A 7 -15.23 -13.81 3.01
N THR A 8 -15.40 -13.99 4.33
CA THR A 8 -14.34 -13.69 5.30
C THR A 8 -13.14 -14.60 5.12
N LEU A 9 -13.37 -15.91 4.89
CA LEU A 9 -12.29 -16.86 4.64
C LEU A 9 -11.51 -16.52 3.36
N LEU A 10 -12.21 -16.24 2.26
CA LEU A 10 -11.61 -15.84 0.99
C LEU A 10 -10.80 -14.55 1.12
N PHE A 11 -11.32 -13.56 1.84
CA PHE A 11 -10.57 -12.33 2.12
C PHE A 11 -9.26 -12.60 2.87
N ILE A 12 -9.30 -13.40 3.93
CA ILE A 12 -8.10 -13.73 4.70
C ILE A 12 -7.07 -14.46 3.81
N LEU A 13 -7.53 -15.41 2.99
CA LEU A 13 -6.66 -16.12 2.06
C LEU A 13 -6.00 -15.16 1.06
N TRP A 14 -6.77 -14.28 0.44
CA TRP A 14 -6.24 -13.28 -0.47
C TRP A 14 -5.29 -12.31 0.21
N LEU A 15 -5.58 -11.91 1.45
CA LEU A 15 -4.72 -11.03 2.26
C LEU A 15 -3.35 -11.67 2.51
N ILE A 16 -3.34 -12.96 2.88
CA ILE A 16 -2.11 -13.73 3.08
C ILE A 16 -1.33 -13.81 1.77
N VAL A 17 -1.98 -14.21 0.67
CA VAL A 17 -1.34 -14.34 -0.65
C VAL A 17 -0.76 -13.00 -1.09
N ALA A 18 -1.51 -11.91 -0.99
CA ALA A 18 -1.05 -10.58 -1.35
C ALA A 18 0.13 -10.13 -0.50
N THR A 19 0.08 -10.38 0.82
CA THR A 19 1.18 -10.07 1.73
C THR A 19 2.45 -10.84 1.35
N VAL A 20 2.33 -12.13 1.04
CA VAL A 20 3.48 -12.95 0.59
C VAL A 20 4.06 -12.42 -0.71
N ILE A 21 3.22 -12.09 -1.69
CA ILE A 21 3.66 -11.54 -2.99
C ILE A 21 4.41 -10.21 -2.77
N VAL A 22 3.84 -9.28 -2.02
CA VAL A 22 4.46 -7.98 -1.73
C VAL A 22 5.74 -8.14 -0.91
N ALA A 23 5.80 -9.09 0.03
CA ALA A 23 7.00 -9.37 0.80
C ALA A 23 8.14 -9.89 -0.08
N LEU A 24 7.85 -10.81 -1.00
CA LEU A 24 8.84 -11.33 -1.95
C LEU A 24 9.36 -10.21 -2.87
N ILE A 25 8.47 -9.36 -3.36
CA ILE A 25 8.80 -8.20 -4.17
C ILE A 25 9.71 -7.24 -3.42
N LEU A 26 9.33 -6.83 -2.21
CA LEU A 26 10.12 -5.94 -1.37
C LEU A 26 11.49 -6.55 -1.07
N TYR A 27 11.54 -7.85 -0.78
CA TYR A 27 12.79 -8.56 -0.55
C TYR A 27 13.71 -8.51 -1.77
N ILE A 28 13.18 -8.79 -2.96
CA ILE A 28 13.93 -8.71 -4.22
C ILE A 28 14.37 -7.26 -4.49
N ALA A 29 13.51 -6.28 -4.28
CA ALA A 29 13.82 -4.87 -4.47
C ALA A 29 14.98 -4.42 -3.56
N VAL A 30 14.94 -4.78 -2.28
CA VAL A 30 16.03 -4.50 -1.33
C VAL A 30 17.30 -5.24 -1.73
N LEU A 31 17.19 -6.49 -2.16
CA LEU A 31 18.34 -7.30 -2.59
C LEU A 31 19.05 -6.69 -3.81
N LEU A 32 18.29 -6.16 -4.77
CA LEU A 32 18.81 -5.60 -6.02
C LEU A 32 19.30 -4.16 -5.89
N ILE A 33 18.61 -3.33 -5.10
CA ILE A 33 18.90 -1.89 -5.00
C ILE A 33 19.86 -1.59 -3.85
N GLU A 34 19.70 -2.24 -2.70
CA GLU A 34 20.54 -1.99 -1.53
C GLU A 34 21.66 -3.03 -1.41
N SER A 35 21.34 -4.26 -0.98
CA SER A 35 22.30 -5.37 -0.86
C SER A 35 21.64 -6.66 -0.37
N LYS A 36 22.30 -7.80 -0.63
CA LYS A 36 21.93 -9.12 -0.10
C LYS A 36 21.96 -9.18 1.43
N THR A 37 22.95 -8.53 2.06
CA THR A 37 23.08 -8.50 3.53
C THR A 37 21.91 -7.76 4.15
N LYS A 38 21.58 -6.56 3.66
CA LYS A 38 20.45 -5.79 4.19
C LYS A 38 19.11 -6.51 4.00
N ALA A 39 18.89 -7.14 2.84
CA ALA A 39 17.67 -7.92 2.58
C ALA A 39 17.51 -9.08 3.59
N SER A 40 18.60 -9.80 3.88
CA SER A 40 18.61 -10.89 4.85
C SER A 40 18.39 -10.40 6.29
N ASP A 41 19.08 -9.33 6.69
CA ASP A 41 19.02 -8.78 8.05
C ASP A 41 17.65 -8.19 8.38
N LYS A 42 16.99 -7.60 7.38
CA LYS A 42 15.70 -6.93 7.52
C LYS A 42 14.51 -7.79 7.08
N LYS A 43 14.70 -9.09 6.81
CA LYS A 43 13.64 -9.99 6.29
C LYS A 43 12.32 -9.95 7.06
N PHE A 44 12.38 -9.92 8.39
CA PHE A 44 11.17 -9.84 9.23
C PHE A 44 10.47 -8.48 9.13
N LEU A 45 11.25 -7.40 9.05
CA LEU A 45 10.73 -6.05 8.87
C LEU A 45 10.17 -5.86 7.46
N ILE A 46 10.71 -6.54 6.44
CA ILE A 46 10.17 -6.57 5.08
C ILE A 46 8.82 -7.28 5.05
N ILE A 47 8.67 -8.43 5.73
CA ILE A 47 7.38 -9.13 5.84
C ILE A 47 6.35 -8.27 6.57
N LEU A 48 6.74 -7.64 7.69
CA LEU A 48 5.88 -6.74 8.43
C LEU A 48 5.46 -5.53 7.59
N LEU A 49 6.40 -4.94 6.85
CA LEU A 49 6.15 -3.84 5.93
C LEU A 49 5.17 -4.25 4.83
N ALA A 50 5.33 -5.44 4.24
CA ALA A 50 4.41 -5.96 3.24
C ALA A 50 2.98 -6.09 3.80
N PHE A 51 2.84 -6.60 5.02
CA PHE A 51 1.55 -6.71 5.68
C PHE A 51 0.91 -5.34 5.92
N ILE A 52 1.68 -4.36 6.40
CA ILE A 52 1.22 -2.97 6.56
C ILE A 52 0.79 -2.38 5.21
N CYS A 53 1.59 -2.59 4.16
CA CYS A 53 1.30 -2.15 2.81
C CYS A 53 0.00 -2.74 2.24
N VAL A 54 -0.27 -4.01 2.51
CA VAL A 54 -1.46 -4.68 1.96
C VAL A 54 -2.72 -4.36 2.78
N LEU A 55 -2.61 -4.32 4.11
CA LEU A 55 -3.76 -4.17 5.01
C LEU A 55 -4.01 -2.72 5.42
N ILE A 56 -2.98 -2.04 5.92
CA ILE A 56 -3.13 -0.75 6.61
C ILE A 56 -3.15 0.40 5.60
N ILE A 57 -2.29 0.37 4.59
CA ILE A 57 -2.18 1.48 3.61
C ILE A 57 -3.50 1.75 2.89
N PRO A 58 -4.25 0.76 2.36
CA PRO A 58 -5.54 1.04 1.75
C PRO A 58 -6.52 1.71 2.71
N ILE A 59 -6.53 1.28 3.97
CA ILE A 59 -7.39 1.86 5.02
C ILE A 59 -7.07 3.33 5.25
N VAL A 60 -5.79 3.64 5.41
CA VAL A 60 -5.32 5.01 5.61
C VAL A 60 -5.62 5.87 4.38
N LEU A 61 -5.37 5.36 3.17
CA LEU A 61 -5.61 6.12 1.93
C LEU A 61 -7.08 6.35 1.65
N GLY A 62 -7.94 5.39 1.94
CA GLY A 62 -9.37 5.58 1.82
C GLY A 62 -9.91 6.65 2.76
N ALA A 63 -9.45 6.65 4.02
CA ALA A 63 -9.80 7.71 4.97
C ALA A 63 -9.30 9.08 4.51
N ILE A 64 -8.05 9.17 4.02
CA ILE A 64 -7.50 10.41 3.45
C ILE A 64 -8.34 10.87 2.26
N ASN A 65 -8.72 9.96 1.35
CA ASN A 65 -9.53 10.29 0.19
C ASN A 65 -10.92 10.83 0.58
N GLN A 66 -11.54 10.27 1.62
CA GLN A 66 -12.83 10.77 2.14
C GLN A 66 -12.70 12.18 2.72
N VAL A 67 -11.63 12.43 3.49
CA VAL A 67 -11.34 13.76 4.05
C VAL A 67 -11.07 14.78 2.94
N LEU A 68 -10.20 14.45 1.98
CA LEU A 68 -9.91 15.30 0.82
C LEU A 68 -11.15 15.49 -0.07
N GLY A 69 -11.99 14.46 -0.18
CA GLY A 69 -13.28 14.50 -0.85
C GLY A 69 -14.22 15.53 -0.24
N THR A 70 -14.33 15.52 1.09
CA THR A 70 -15.17 16.43 1.86
C THR A 70 -14.65 17.86 1.84
N ILE A 71 -13.35 18.05 2.02
CA ILE A 71 -12.74 19.39 1.95
C ILE A 71 -12.87 19.94 0.53
N GLY A 72 -12.53 19.12 -0.46
CA GLY A 72 -12.53 19.51 -1.86
C GLY A 72 -13.92 19.85 -2.40
N SER A 73 -15.00 19.24 -1.88
CA SER A 73 -16.37 19.64 -2.23
C SER A 73 -16.78 20.99 -1.62
N LEU A 74 -16.25 21.34 -0.44
CA LEU A 74 -16.50 22.64 0.21
C LEU A 74 -15.77 23.80 -0.49
N ILE A 75 -14.59 23.53 -1.07
CA ILE A 75 -13.74 24.53 -1.71
C ILE A 75 -13.72 24.42 -3.25
N ALA A 76 -14.63 23.63 -3.84
CA ALA A 76 -14.62 23.30 -5.25
C ALA A 76 -14.68 24.55 -6.13
N PHE A 77 -13.52 24.99 -6.65
CA PHE A 77 -13.45 25.95 -7.74
C PHE A 77 -13.86 25.22 -9.03
N SER A 78 -14.80 25.80 -9.78
CA SER A 78 -15.34 25.27 -11.05
C SER A 78 -16.05 23.90 -10.99
N GLY A 79 -16.58 23.50 -9.83
CA GLY A 79 -17.47 22.33 -9.72
C GLY A 79 -16.79 20.95 -9.82
N SER A 80 -15.45 20.91 -9.83
CA SER A 80 -14.67 19.65 -9.82
C SER A 80 -13.76 19.58 -8.60
N ASN A 81 -13.79 18.45 -7.89
CA ASN A 81 -12.91 18.20 -6.77
C ASN A 81 -11.61 17.53 -7.25
N TYR A 82 -10.55 18.31 -7.40
CA TYR A 82 -9.22 17.80 -7.77
C TYR A 82 -8.36 17.37 -6.57
N LEU A 83 -8.79 17.64 -5.32
CA LEU A 83 -7.98 17.33 -4.13
C LEU A 83 -7.81 15.82 -3.92
N THR A 84 -8.81 15.03 -4.32
CA THR A 84 -8.75 13.56 -4.23
C THR A 84 -7.64 12.95 -5.09
N ASN A 85 -7.19 13.65 -6.14
CA ASN A 85 -6.04 13.24 -6.97
C ASN A 85 -4.71 13.30 -6.22
N LEU A 86 -4.65 13.92 -5.04
CA LEU A 86 -3.46 13.90 -4.18
C LEU A 86 -3.33 12.61 -3.36
N THR A 87 -4.40 11.81 -3.24
CA THR A 87 -4.38 10.57 -2.44
C THR A 87 -3.23 9.62 -2.84
N PRO A 88 -2.98 9.33 -4.13
CA PRO A 88 -1.87 8.45 -4.53
C PRO A 88 -0.49 9.04 -4.17
N ILE A 89 -0.34 10.37 -4.26
CA ILE A 89 0.91 11.06 -3.90
C ILE A 89 1.17 10.92 -2.39
N ILE A 90 0.15 11.09 -1.57
CA ILE A 90 0.26 10.90 -0.12
C ILE A 90 0.58 9.43 0.19
N GLY A 91 -0.03 8.47 -0.52
CA GLY A 91 0.30 7.05 -0.40
C GLY A 91 1.75 6.73 -0.72
N PHE A 92 2.29 7.31 -1.78
CA PHE A 92 3.72 7.23 -2.08
C PHE A 92 4.58 7.73 -0.92
N LEU A 93 4.28 8.93 -0.38
CA LEU A 93 5.06 9.53 0.71
C LEU A 93 5.02 8.68 1.99
N ILE A 94 3.87 8.10 2.33
CA ILE A 94 3.75 7.20 3.48
C ILE A 94 4.61 5.95 3.27
N ILE A 95 4.50 5.29 2.12
CA ILE A 95 5.30 4.10 1.80
C ILE A 95 6.80 4.45 1.83
N LEU A 96 7.19 5.61 1.31
CA LEU A 96 8.56 6.10 1.33
C LEU A 96 9.14 6.19 2.75
N ILE A 97 8.39 6.80 3.66
CA ILE A 97 8.76 6.91 5.07
C ILE A 97 8.88 5.52 5.69
N LEU A 98 7.89 4.65 5.47
CA LEU A 98 7.91 3.29 6.02
C LEU A 98 9.11 2.49 5.53
N VAL A 99 9.38 2.47 4.21
CA VAL A 99 10.54 1.81 3.61
C VAL A 99 11.84 2.35 4.19
N LYS A 100 11.98 3.69 4.24
CA LYS A 100 13.20 4.35 4.75
C LYS A 100 13.53 3.93 6.19
N PHE A 101 12.53 3.86 7.06
CA PHE A 101 12.74 3.61 8.50
C PHE A 101 12.70 2.12 8.87
N PHE A 102 11.87 1.30 8.23
CA PHE A 102 11.82 -0.14 8.51
C PHE A 102 13.05 -0.85 7.98
N ILE A 103 13.45 -0.52 6.75
CA ILE A 103 14.58 -1.19 6.09
C ILE A 103 15.90 -0.50 6.45
N ASP A 104 15.86 0.78 6.84
CA ASP A 104 17.02 1.56 7.27
C ASP A 104 18.09 1.66 6.16
N ILE A 105 17.72 2.33 5.07
CA ILE A 105 18.50 2.47 3.84
C ILE A 105 18.67 3.93 3.44
N SER A 106 19.45 4.24 2.40
CA SER A 106 19.59 5.61 1.90
C SER A 106 18.26 6.14 1.33
N TRP A 107 18.06 7.47 1.33
CA TRP A 107 16.85 8.07 0.77
C TRP A 107 16.70 7.78 -0.74
N ASP A 108 17.80 7.78 -1.48
CA ASP A 108 17.80 7.48 -2.92
C ASP A 108 17.27 6.05 -3.18
N HIS A 109 17.81 5.06 -2.47
CA HIS A 109 17.32 3.68 -2.59
C HIS A 109 15.88 3.52 -2.09
N ALA A 110 15.51 4.21 -1.01
CA ALA A 110 14.14 4.18 -0.48
C ALA A 110 13.12 4.68 -1.50
N VAL A 111 13.44 5.73 -2.27
CA VAL A 111 12.57 6.26 -3.33
C VAL A 111 12.27 5.17 -4.36
N TRP A 112 13.29 4.51 -4.89
CA TRP A 112 13.12 3.48 -5.91
C TRP A 112 12.34 2.27 -5.40
N ILE A 113 12.66 1.78 -4.20
CA ILE A 113 11.95 0.64 -3.59
C ILE A 113 10.48 1.00 -3.34
N SER A 114 10.20 2.22 -2.91
CA SER A 114 8.83 2.68 -2.62
C SER A 114 8.00 2.85 -3.89
N LEU A 115 8.60 3.37 -4.96
CA LEU A 115 7.96 3.47 -6.28
C LEU A 115 7.60 2.08 -6.82
N LEU A 116 8.54 1.13 -6.76
CA LEU A 116 8.30 -0.25 -7.17
C LEU A 116 7.18 -0.90 -6.34
N THR A 117 7.21 -0.68 -5.03
CA THR A 117 6.18 -1.20 -4.11
C THR A 117 4.80 -0.65 -4.44
N LEU A 118 4.69 0.66 -4.62
CA LEU A 118 3.43 1.32 -4.97
C LEU A 118 2.90 0.83 -6.32
N PHE A 119 3.77 0.73 -7.32
CA PHE A 119 3.40 0.22 -8.65
C PHE A 119 2.86 -1.21 -8.58
N LEU A 120 3.49 -2.08 -7.79
CA LEU A 120 3.09 -3.47 -7.66
C LEU A 120 1.83 -3.63 -6.80
N LEU A 121 1.65 -2.82 -5.75
CA LEU A 121 0.39 -2.74 -5.02
C LEU A 121 -0.76 -2.34 -5.96
N PHE A 122 -0.54 -1.35 -6.82
CA PHE A 122 -1.54 -0.93 -7.81
C PHE A 122 -1.93 -2.08 -8.76
N LEU A 123 -0.94 -2.80 -9.30
CA LEU A 123 -1.20 -3.98 -10.14
C LEU A 123 -1.96 -5.06 -9.37
N LEU A 124 -1.58 -5.33 -8.13
CA LEU A 124 -2.21 -6.35 -7.29
C LEU A 124 -3.68 -6.03 -7.04
N TYR A 125 -4.00 -4.79 -6.65
CA TYR A 125 -5.38 -4.38 -6.41
C TYR A 125 -6.23 -4.34 -7.70
N THR A 126 -5.60 -4.08 -8.86
CA THR A 126 -6.28 -4.15 -10.15
C THR A 126 -6.58 -5.60 -10.56
N MET A 127 -5.66 -6.54 -10.29
CA MET A 127 -5.81 -7.95 -10.63
C MET A 127 -6.68 -8.73 -9.64
N ILE A 128 -6.79 -8.27 -8.38
CA ILE A 128 -7.57 -8.91 -7.32
C ILE A 128 -8.56 -7.88 -6.74
N PRO A 129 -9.64 -7.55 -7.46
CA PRO A 129 -10.60 -6.52 -7.03
C PRO A 129 -11.30 -6.86 -5.72
N GLU A 130 -11.45 -8.15 -5.39
CA GLU A 130 -12.04 -8.62 -4.12
C GLU A 130 -11.30 -8.08 -2.90
N LEU A 131 -9.97 -7.95 -2.99
CA LEU A 131 -9.14 -7.45 -1.90
C LEU A 131 -9.28 -5.93 -1.73
N TYR A 132 -9.53 -5.22 -2.83
CA TYR A 132 -9.83 -3.78 -2.82
C TYR A 132 -11.25 -3.49 -2.33
N ASN A 133 -12.24 -4.25 -2.80
CA ASN A 133 -13.66 -4.09 -2.46
C ASN A 133 -13.96 -4.46 -1.01
N PHE A 134 -13.35 -5.53 -0.49
CA PHE A 134 -13.57 -5.96 0.89
C PHE A 134 -13.08 -4.94 1.92
N LEU A 135 -11.99 -4.21 1.61
CA LEU A 135 -11.47 -3.15 2.47
C LEU A 135 -12.37 -1.90 2.51
N GLY A 136 -13.46 -1.86 1.73
CA GLY A 136 -14.48 -0.82 1.81
C GLY A 136 -14.11 0.48 1.08
N PHE A 137 -13.17 0.41 0.13
CA PHE A 137 -12.71 1.57 -0.64
C PHE A 137 -13.04 1.50 -2.13
N GLY A 138 -13.88 0.55 -2.53
CA GLY A 138 -14.53 0.61 -3.85
C GLY A 138 -15.22 1.95 -4.00
N LEU A 139 -14.69 2.81 -4.87
CA LEU A 139 -15.32 4.05 -5.31
C LEU A 139 -16.67 3.75 -5.97
#